data_AF-K1U2U2-F1
#
_entry.id   AF-K1U2U2-F1
#
_cell.length_a   1.000
_cell.length_b   1.000
_cell.length_c   1.000
_cell.angle_alpha   90.00
_cell.angle_beta   90.00
_cell.angle_gamma   90.00
#
_symmetry.space_group_name_H-M   'P 1'
#
loop_
_entity.id
_entity.type
_entity.pdbx_description
1 polymer ?
#
loop_
_entity_poly.entity_id
_entity_poly.type
_entity_poly.pdbx_seq_one_letter_code
_entity_poly.pdbx_strand_id
1 'polypeptide(L)'
;SMIETLQEAAYQQMQAETSQMIASSQLPEAQEQALDEYPMPDEQVSTPDMQEYGYSYDGMLPVTRERALELDAAGLTVYVLHEDNTESMVFDPQEIMDHGGLFGVDREEWEKSPQFHEKVMERQEHQQERNRHFSLRTEIALPSIR
;
A
#
# COMPACT_ATOMS: atom_id res chain seq x y z
N SER A 1 -52.09 -16.66 -14.45
CA SER A 1 -51.84 -17.91 -15.22
C SER A 1 -50.57 -18.57 -14.67
N MET A 2 -50.40 -19.91 -14.68
CA MET A 2 -49.14 -20.56 -14.17
C MET A 2 -47.87 -20.14 -14.95
N ILE A 3 -48.06 -19.44 -16.07
CA ILE A 3 -47.00 -18.91 -16.95
C ILE A 3 -46.46 -17.57 -16.41
N GLU A 4 -47.29 -16.71 -15.80
CA GLU A 4 -46.84 -15.44 -15.20
C GLU A 4 -45.94 -15.68 -13.98
N THR A 5 -46.31 -16.65 -13.14
CA THR A 5 -45.54 -17.03 -11.95
C THR A 5 -44.15 -17.58 -12.28
N LEU A 6 -44.01 -18.27 -13.43
CA LEU A 6 -42.70 -18.74 -13.91
C LEU A 6 -41.83 -17.61 -14.45
N GLN A 7 -42.44 -16.64 -15.13
CA GLN A 7 -41.72 -15.49 -15.69
C GLN A 7 -41.22 -14.53 -14.60
N GLU A 8 -42.01 -14.31 -13.54
CA GLU A 8 -41.58 -13.54 -12.36
C GLU A 8 -40.45 -14.22 -11.58
N ALA A 9 -40.53 -15.55 -11.41
CA ALA A 9 -39.48 -16.32 -10.74
C ALA A 9 -38.15 -16.26 -11.52
N ALA A 10 -38.20 -16.39 -12.85
CA ALA A 10 -37.02 -16.27 -13.71
C ALA A 10 -36.39 -14.86 -13.64
N TYR A 11 -37.21 -13.82 -13.56
CA TYR A 11 -36.74 -12.44 -13.43
C TYR A 11 -36.07 -12.17 -12.08
N GLN A 12 -36.64 -12.67 -10.97
CA GLN A 12 -36.04 -12.54 -9.64
C GLN A 12 -34.74 -13.32 -9.54
N GLN A 13 -34.66 -14.49 -10.16
CA GLN A 13 -33.46 -15.31 -10.16
C GLN A 13 -32.33 -14.63 -10.97
N MET A 14 -32.64 -14.09 -12.15
CA MET A 14 -31.69 -13.27 -12.90
C MET A 14 -31.24 -12.04 -12.09
N GLN A 15 -32.15 -11.31 -11.43
CA GLN A 15 -31.76 -10.17 -10.60
C GLN A 15 -30.87 -10.55 -9.42
N ALA A 16 -31.13 -11.69 -8.78
CA ALA A 16 -30.33 -12.21 -7.68
C ALA A 16 -28.94 -12.65 -8.15
N GLU A 17 -28.85 -13.35 -9.29
CA GLU A 17 -27.58 -13.73 -9.92
C GLU A 17 -26.80 -12.49 -10.37
N THR A 18 -27.46 -11.50 -10.98
CA THR A 18 -26.82 -10.24 -11.40
C THR A 18 -26.31 -9.44 -10.20
N SER A 19 -27.09 -9.38 -9.12
CA SER A 19 -26.68 -8.70 -7.88
C SER A 19 -25.51 -9.40 -7.19
N GLN A 20 -25.49 -10.73 -7.18
CA GLN A 20 -24.36 -11.52 -6.67
C GLN A 20 -23.12 -11.42 -7.57
N MET A 21 -23.30 -11.37 -8.89
CA MET A 21 -22.21 -11.14 -9.85
C MET A 21 -21.62 -9.74 -9.67
N ILE A 22 -22.42 -8.69 -9.57
CA ILE A 22 -21.92 -7.32 -9.33
C ILE A 22 -21.21 -7.23 -7.97
N ALA A 23 -21.75 -7.83 -6.92
CA ALA A 23 -21.13 -7.85 -5.58
C ALA A 23 -19.89 -8.77 -5.47
N SER A 24 -19.65 -9.63 -6.48
CA SER A 24 -18.45 -10.47 -6.56
C SER A 24 -17.41 -9.84 -7.51
N SER A 25 -17.83 -9.16 -8.56
CA SER A 25 -16.94 -8.49 -9.53
C SER A 25 -16.35 -7.17 -9.02
N GLN A 26 -16.94 -6.56 -7.98
CA GLN A 26 -16.37 -5.36 -7.36
C GLN A 26 -15.29 -5.76 -6.35
N LEU A 27 -14.05 -5.90 -6.83
CA LEU A 27 -12.91 -5.60 -5.98
C LEU A 27 -13.05 -4.12 -5.55
N PRO A 28 -13.02 -3.79 -4.25
CA PRO A 28 -13.12 -2.41 -3.84
C PRO A 28 -11.94 -1.63 -4.44
N GLU A 29 -12.23 -0.66 -5.29
CA GLU A 29 -11.24 0.09 -6.10
C GLU A 29 -10.14 0.73 -5.24
N ALA A 30 -10.49 1.17 -4.02
CA ALA A 30 -9.56 1.66 -3.00
C ALA A 30 -8.49 0.62 -2.58
N GLN A 31 -8.79 -0.67 -2.73
CA GLN A 31 -7.90 -1.78 -2.37
C GLN A 31 -7.03 -2.24 -3.54
N GLU A 32 -7.34 -1.83 -4.77
CA GLU A 32 -6.43 -1.98 -5.92
C GLU A 32 -5.40 -0.84 -5.93
N GLN A 33 -5.83 0.38 -5.58
CA GLN A 33 -4.95 1.55 -5.48
C GLN A 33 -3.81 1.36 -4.48
N ALA A 34 -4.05 0.71 -3.34
CA ALA A 34 -3.02 0.39 -2.35
C ALA A 34 -1.90 -0.56 -2.88
N LEU A 35 -2.11 -1.19 -4.04
CA LEU A 35 -1.15 -2.12 -4.66
C LEU A 35 -0.19 -1.44 -5.60
N ASP A 36 -0.65 -0.37 -6.22
CA ASP A 36 0.16 0.48 -7.11
C ASP A 36 1.00 1.50 -6.31
N GLU A 37 0.66 1.72 -5.04
CA GLU A 37 1.38 2.66 -4.19
C GLU A 37 2.82 2.20 -3.93
N TYR A 38 3.79 3.10 -4.04
CA TYR A 38 5.18 2.73 -3.78
C TYR A 38 5.38 2.40 -2.29
N PRO A 39 6.11 1.33 -1.92
CA PRO A 39 6.30 0.97 -0.51
C PRO A 39 7.25 1.97 0.15
N MET A 40 6.69 2.97 0.81
CA MET A 40 7.45 4.03 1.49
C MET A 40 8.19 3.49 2.72
N PRO A 41 9.37 4.06 3.06
CA PRO A 41 10.13 3.68 4.25
C PRO A 41 9.41 4.06 5.55
N ASP A 42 8.60 5.12 5.51
CA ASP A 42 7.76 5.60 6.59
C ASP A 42 6.35 5.94 6.05
N GLU A 43 5.32 5.54 6.77
CA GLU A 43 3.92 5.75 6.41
C GLU A 43 3.35 7.03 7.04
N GLN A 44 4.07 7.64 7.99
CA GLN A 44 3.64 8.86 8.68
C GLN A 44 3.96 10.13 7.89
N VAL A 45 4.86 10.04 6.91
CA VAL A 45 5.30 11.16 6.08
C VAL A 45 5.35 10.76 4.62
N SER A 46 4.98 11.69 3.76
CA SER A 46 4.86 11.49 2.33
C SER A 46 5.71 12.47 1.53
N THR A 47 5.92 12.20 0.24
CA THR A 47 6.64 13.13 -0.65
C THR A 47 6.03 14.54 -0.68
N PRO A 48 4.68 14.71 -0.69
CA PRO A 48 4.06 16.02 -0.49
C PRO A 48 4.48 16.72 0.82
N ASP A 49 4.54 16.01 1.94
CA ASP A 49 4.96 16.59 3.23
C ASP A 49 6.42 17.06 3.18
N MET A 50 7.29 16.28 2.52
CA MET A 50 8.68 16.64 2.27
C MET A 50 8.81 17.93 1.43
N GLN A 51 7.96 18.08 0.41
CA GLN A 51 7.91 19.28 -0.43
C GLN A 51 7.40 20.49 0.35
N GLU A 52 6.37 20.32 1.18
CA GLU A 52 5.84 21.38 2.05
C GLU A 52 6.88 21.84 3.08
N TYR A 53 7.71 20.91 3.57
CA TYR A 53 8.84 21.21 4.46
C TYR A 53 9.96 22.02 3.78
N GLY A 54 10.01 22.07 2.44
CA GLY A 54 11.03 22.82 1.69
C GLY A 54 12.09 21.95 1.00
N TYR A 55 11.90 20.63 0.98
CA TYR A 55 12.79 19.70 0.29
C TYR A 55 12.10 19.05 -0.92
N SER A 56 12.62 19.30 -2.12
CA SER A 56 11.97 19.00 -3.40
C SER A 56 12.70 17.96 -4.25
N TYR A 57 13.90 17.54 -3.84
CA TYR A 57 14.64 16.50 -4.56
C TYR A 57 13.98 15.13 -4.37
N ASP A 58 13.75 14.41 -5.47
CA ASP A 58 12.94 13.19 -5.56
C ASP A 58 13.73 11.88 -5.33
N GLY A 59 15.05 12.00 -5.23
CA GLY A 59 15.95 10.91 -4.87
C GLY A 59 15.90 10.52 -3.40
N MET A 60 15.32 11.39 -2.54
CA MET A 60 15.15 11.12 -1.12
C MET A 60 13.72 10.69 -0.81
N LEU A 61 13.59 9.71 0.08
CA LEU A 61 12.32 9.28 0.64
C LEU A 61 12.21 9.77 2.09
N PRO A 62 11.16 10.52 2.45
CA PRO A 62 11.04 11.12 3.77
C PRO A 62 10.79 10.07 4.84
N VAL A 63 11.37 10.31 6.02
CA VAL A 63 11.17 9.49 7.22
C VAL A 63 11.08 10.38 8.45
N THR A 64 10.26 9.97 9.41
CA THR A 64 10.21 10.57 10.74
C THR A 64 11.47 10.22 11.53
N ARG A 65 11.72 10.95 12.61
CA ARG A 65 12.84 10.71 13.52
C ARG A 65 12.88 9.28 14.06
N GLU A 66 11.73 8.74 14.49
CA GLU A 66 11.66 7.39 15.06
C GLU A 66 12.05 6.36 14.01
N ARG A 67 11.52 6.51 12.79
CA ARG A 67 11.84 5.61 11.70
C ARG A 67 13.28 5.77 11.20
N ALA A 68 13.83 6.98 11.23
CA ALA A 68 15.24 7.25 10.92
C ALA A 68 16.18 6.45 11.85
N LEU A 69 15.92 6.44 13.16
CA LEU A 69 16.72 5.67 14.12
C LEU A 69 16.69 4.16 13.84
N GLU A 70 15.53 3.63 13.46
CA GLU A 70 15.39 2.22 13.11
C GLU A 70 16.15 1.86 11.82
N LEU A 71 16.10 2.73 10.81
CA LEU A 71 16.78 2.52 9.54
C LEU A 71 18.30 2.66 9.67
N ASP A 72 18.77 3.62 10.47
CA ASP A 72 20.19 3.77 10.81
C ASP A 72 20.71 2.54 11.56
N ALA A 73 19.97 2.06 12.57
CA ALA A 73 20.31 0.83 13.29
C ALA A 73 20.27 -0.42 12.39
N ALA A 74 19.47 -0.39 11.33
CA ALA A 74 19.43 -1.42 10.30
C ALA A 74 20.54 -1.30 9.24
N GLY A 75 21.38 -0.26 9.34
CA GLY A 75 22.54 -0.02 8.49
C GLY A 75 22.23 0.70 7.17
N LEU A 76 21.07 1.36 7.05
CA LEU A 76 20.79 2.27 5.93
C LEU A 76 21.37 3.65 6.22
N THR A 77 21.84 4.31 5.16
CA THR A 77 22.31 5.70 5.24
C THR A 77 21.14 6.65 5.43
N VAL A 78 21.12 7.36 6.57
CA VAL A 78 20.13 8.39 6.89
C VAL A 78 20.71 9.77 6.62
N TYR A 79 19.85 10.67 6.14
CA TYR A 79 20.16 12.06 5.88
C TYR A 79 19.21 12.97 6.65
N VAL A 80 19.76 14.05 7.17
CA VAL A 80 19.02 15.21 7.66
C VAL A 80 18.55 16.01 6.47
N LEU A 81 17.24 16.30 6.38
CA LEU A 81 16.69 17.19 5.35
C LEU A 81 16.51 18.59 5.93
N HIS A 82 16.91 19.60 5.17
CA HIS A 82 16.80 21.01 5.55
C HIS A 82 15.76 21.74 4.69
N GLU A 83 15.11 22.74 5.27
CA GLU A 83 14.08 23.56 4.61
C GLU A 83 14.63 24.40 3.43
N ASP A 84 15.95 24.54 3.33
CA ASP A 84 16.63 25.23 2.23
C ASP A 84 16.96 24.30 1.05
N ASN A 85 16.31 23.13 1.00
CA ASN A 85 16.49 22.11 -0.04
C ASN A 85 17.91 21.52 -0.08
N THR A 86 18.58 21.46 1.08
CA THR A 86 19.86 20.76 1.25
C THR A 86 19.71 19.54 2.15
N GLU A 87 20.67 18.62 2.07
CA GLU A 87 20.75 17.44 2.91
C GLU A 87 22.15 17.24 3.49
N SER A 88 22.23 16.63 4.67
CA SER A 88 23.47 16.23 5.32
C SER A 88 23.39 14.79 5.79
N MET A 89 24.42 14.00 5.55
CA MET A 89 24.47 12.61 6.01
C MET A 89 24.61 12.56 7.53
N VAL A 90 23.85 11.67 8.17
CA VAL A 90 23.94 11.37 9.59
C VAL A 90 25.14 10.47 9.87
N PHE A 91 25.93 10.80 10.88
CA PHE A 91 27.06 9.98 11.33
C PHE A 91 26.86 9.34 12.72
N ASP A 92 26.00 9.91 13.55
CA ASP A 92 25.69 9.44 14.91
C ASP A 92 24.18 9.55 15.16
N PRO A 93 23.52 8.54 15.75
CA PRO A 93 22.14 8.64 16.23
C PRO A 93 21.81 9.90 17.04
N GLN A 94 22.77 10.54 17.73
CA GLN A 94 22.53 11.83 18.39
C GLN A 94 22.11 12.93 17.41
N GLU A 95 22.65 12.96 16.19
CA GLU A 95 22.28 13.96 15.17
C GLU A 95 20.81 13.82 14.76
N ILE A 96 20.30 12.57 14.75
CA ILE A 96 18.87 12.28 14.53
C ILE A 96 18.03 12.77 15.71
N MET A 97 18.52 12.63 16.94
CA MET A 97 17.76 13.07 18.12
C MET A 97 17.74 14.58 18.29
N ASP A 98 18.83 15.26 17.93
CA ASP A 98 19.00 16.70 18.07
C ASP A 98 18.29 17.50 16.96
N HIS A 99 18.12 16.91 15.78
CA HIS A 99 17.40 17.56 14.68
C HIS A 99 15.88 17.47 14.86
N GLY A 100 15.21 18.61 14.71
CA GLY A 100 13.76 18.76 14.92
C GLY A 100 12.92 18.69 13.64
N GLY A 101 13.52 18.36 12.49
CA GLY A 101 12.86 18.36 11.19
C GLY A 101 12.66 16.98 10.58
N LEU A 102 12.57 16.94 9.26
CA LEU A 102 12.47 15.69 8.49
C LEU A 102 13.85 15.08 8.24
N PHE A 103 13.84 13.76 8.06
CA PHE A 103 14.98 12.98 7.60
C PHE A 103 14.61 12.30 6.29
N GLY A 104 15.62 11.75 5.61
CA GLY A 104 15.39 10.98 4.41
C GLY A 104 16.40 9.85 4.26
N VAL A 105 16.01 8.87 3.45
CA VAL A 105 16.89 7.82 2.95
C VAL A 105 16.95 7.89 1.43
N ASP A 106 18.08 7.48 0.85
CA ASP A 106 18.20 7.41 -0.60
C ASP A 106 17.26 6.33 -1.16
N ARG A 107 16.54 6.68 -2.24
CA ARG A 107 15.58 5.78 -2.89
C ARG A 107 16.24 4.50 -3.40
N GLU A 108 17.41 4.61 -4.03
CA GLU A 108 18.09 3.43 -4.57
C GLU A 108 18.58 2.50 -3.46
N GLU A 109 19.04 3.08 -2.34
CA GLU A 109 19.45 2.31 -1.17
C GLU A 109 18.24 1.62 -0.51
N TRP A 110 17.12 2.33 -0.40
CA TRP A 110 15.86 1.78 0.10
C TRP A 110 15.42 0.58 -0.73
N GLU A 111 15.40 0.68 -2.06
CA GLU A 111 15.01 -0.43 -2.95
C GLU A 111 15.92 -1.66 -2.83
N LYS A 112 17.18 -1.47 -2.45
CA LYS A 112 18.15 -2.56 -2.22
C LYS A 112 18.05 -3.14 -0.81
N SER A 113 17.32 -2.50 0.09
CA SER A 113 17.25 -2.88 1.51
C SER A 113 16.35 -4.11 1.75
N PRO A 114 16.66 -4.94 2.76
CA PRO A 114 15.76 -6.03 3.19
C PRO A 114 14.35 -5.54 3.56
N GLN A 115 14.24 -4.35 4.15
CA GLN A 115 12.99 -3.77 4.64
C GLN A 115 12.03 -3.45 3.48
N PHE A 116 12.56 -2.96 2.35
CA PHE A 116 11.76 -2.80 1.14
C PHE A 116 11.24 -4.15 0.62
N HIS A 117 12.11 -5.15 0.56
CA HIS A 117 11.74 -6.49 0.11
C HIS A 117 10.67 -7.12 1.01
N GLU A 118 10.77 -6.92 2.33
CA GLU A 118 9.76 -7.37 3.30
C GLU A 118 8.40 -6.72 3.03
N LYS A 119 8.33 -5.39 2.89
CA LYS A 119 7.08 -4.68 2.54
C LYS A 119 6.48 -5.16 1.21
N VAL A 120 7.33 -5.43 0.21
CA VAL A 120 6.88 -5.98 -1.08
C VAL A 120 6.31 -7.39 -0.92
N MET A 121 6.94 -8.23 -0.11
CA MET A 121 6.45 -9.59 0.17
C MET A 121 5.14 -9.58 0.95
N GLU A 122 5.03 -8.79 2.02
CA GLU A 122 3.78 -8.61 2.79
C GLU A 122 2.62 -8.20 1.88
N ARG A 123 2.86 -7.27 0.95
CA ARG A 123 1.86 -6.89 -0.05
C ARG A 123 1.47 -8.07 -0.93
N GLN A 124 2.43 -8.83 -1.44
CA GLN A 124 2.15 -9.99 -2.28
C GLN A 124 1.38 -11.09 -1.54
N GLU A 125 1.68 -11.32 -0.27
CA GLU A 125 0.97 -12.30 0.57
C GLU A 125 -0.48 -11.87 0.79
N HIS A 126 -0.72 -10.61 1.18
CA HIS A 126 -2.07 -10.06 1.29
C HIS A 126 -2.85 -10.18 -0.04
N GLN A 127 -2.17 -10.00 -1.19
CA GLN A 127 -2.78 -10.22 -2.50
C GLN A 127 -3.15 -11.68 -2.77
N GLN A 128 -2.26 -12.61 -2.43
CA GLN A 128 -2.52 -14.04 -2.64
C GLN A 128 -3.65 -14.54 -1.74
N GLU A 129 -3.71 -14.11 -0.48
CA GLU A 129 -4.80 -14.43 0.43
C GLU A 129 -6.14 -13.92 -0.09
N ARG A 130 -6.16 -12.68 -0.60
CA ARG A 130 -7.34 -12.11 -1.27
C ARG A 130 -7.77 -12.93 -2.47
N ASN A 131 -6.87 -13.24 -3.40
CA ASN A 131 -7.19 -14.01 -4.60
C ASN A 131 -7.68 -15.41 -4.24
N ARG A 132 -7.10 -16.03 -3.20
CA ARG A 132 -7.57 -17.31 -2.68
C ARG A 132 -8.97 -17.19 -2.10
N HIS A 133 -9.24 -16.19 -1.27
CA HIS A 133 -10.55 -15.97 -0.67
C HIS A 133 -11.61 -15.64 -1.74
N PHE A 134 -11.24 -14.85 -2.74
CA PHE A 134 -12.09 -14.53 -3.88
C PHE A 134 -12.43 -15.78 -4.70
N SER A 135 -11.41 -16.57 -5.07
CA SER A 135 -11.58 -17.82 -5.82
C SER A 135 -12.49 -18.79 -5.07
N LEU A 136 -12.30 -18.95 -3.76
CA LEU A 136 -13.17 -19.80 -2.93
C LEU A 136 -14.61 -19.28 -2.90
N ARG A 137 -14.81 -17.96 -2.79
CA ARG A 137 -16.15 -17.35 -2.77
C ARG A 137 -16.86 -17.49 -4.12
N THR A 138 -16.16 -17.37 -5.24
CA THR A 138 -16.75 -17.61 -6.57
C THR A 138 -17.02 -19.09 -6.83
N GLU A 139 -16.19 -20.00 -6.33
CA GLU A 139 -16.39 -21.45 -6.49
C GLU A 139 -17.61 -21.97 -5.71
N ILE A 140 -17.88 -21.43 -4.52
CA ILE A 140 -19.07 -21.78 -3.71
C ILE A 140 -20.37 -21.18 -4.31
N ALA A 141 -20.29 -20.10 -5.08
CA ALA A 141 -21.44 -19.39 -5.65
C ALA A 141 -21.90 -19.92 -7.01
N LEU A 142 -21.19 -20.87 -7.64
CA LEU A 142 -21.64 -21.50 -8.87
C LEU A 142 -22.58 -22.68 -8.55
N PRO A 143 -23.90 -22.59 -8.80
CA PRO A 143 -24.74 -23.78 -8.73
C PRO A 143 -24.24 -24.77 -9.79
N SER A 144 -23.95 -26.00 -9.36
CA SER A 144 -23.59 -27.11 -10.23
C SER A 144 -24.76 -27.37 -11.18
N ILE A 145 -24.72 -26.78 -12.38
CA ILE A 145 -25.66 -27.11 -13.46
C ILE A 145 -25.22 -28.47 -14.00
N ARG A 146 -25.89 -29.52 -13.52
CA ARG A 146 -25.90 -30.86 -14.13
C ARG A 146 -27.13 -31.03 -15.00
#